data_AF-A0A3B8QQB2-F1
#
_entry.id   AF-A0A3B8QQB2-F1
#
_cell.length_a   1.000
_cell.length_b   1.000
_cell.length_c   1.000
_cell.angle_alpha   90.00
_cell.angle_beta   90.00
_cell.angle_gamma   90.00
#
_symmetry.space_group_name_H-M   'P 1'
#
loop_
_entity.id
_entity.type
_entity.pdbx_description
1 polymer ?
#
loop_
_entity_poly.entity_id
_entity_poly.type
_entity_poly.pdbx_seq_one_letter_code
_entity_poly.pdbx_strand_id
1 'polypeptide(L)' 'MITKLQVGDIVDRKGNQPWHDKTGLIAAIKFEHGDPKYGVMWFGQPRMVFFEGRDLIPHQRAG' A
#
# COMPACT_ATOMS: atom_id res chain seq x y z
N MET A 1 -3.79 15.42 -9.90
CA MET A 1 -2.84 15.46 -8.77
C MET A 1 -2.77 14.05 -8.21
N ILE A 2 -1.69 13.29 -8.43
CA ILE A 2 -1.53 11.99 -7.76
C ILE A 2 -0.94 12.32 -6.40
N THR A 3 -1.77 12.24 -5.35
CA THR A 3 -1.32 12.44 -3.97
C THR A 3 -0.22 11.42 -3.68
N LYS A 4 0.96 11.91 -3.29
CA LYS A 4 2.11 11.05 -2.97
C LYS A 4 1.75 10.27 -1.71
N LEU A 5 1.68 8.94 -1.82
CA LEU A 5 1.42 8.06 -0.68
C LEU A 5 2.49 8.28 0.40
N GLN A 6 2.10 8.16 1.67
CA GLN A 6 2.96 8.40 2.82
C GLN A 6 2.79 7.33 3.91
N VAL A 7 3.75 7.27 4.84
CA VAL A 7 3.62 6.42 6.03
C VAL A 7 2.41 6.88 6.84
N GLY A 8 1.58 5.94 7.29
CA GLY A 8 0.32 6.21 7.97
C GLY A 8 -0.91 6.12 7.06
N ASP A 9 -0.74 6.16 5.73
CA ASP A 9 -1.86 6.02 4.80
C ASP A 9 -2.40 4.60 4.81
N ILE A 10 -3.73 4.49 4.82
CA ILE A 10 -4.43 3.24 4.55
C ILE A 10 -4.63 3.12 3.04
N VAL A 11 -4.19 1.99 2.49
CA VAL A 11 -4.20 1.74 1.05
C VAL A 11 -4.84 0.41 0.74
N ASP A 12 -5.44 0.34 -0.44
CA ASP A 12 -5.83 -0.92 -1.06
C ASP A 12 -4.84 -1.34 -2.16
N ARG A 13 -4.70 -2.64 -2.35
CA ARG A 13 -3.94 -3.17 -3.50
C ARG A 13 -4.74 -3.07 -4.78
N LYS A 14 -4.12 -2.50 -5.83
CA LYS A 14 -4.68 -2.44 -7.17
C LYS A 14 -4.62 -3.81 -7.85
N GLY A 15 -5.77 -4.30 -8.32
CA GLY A 15 -5.88 -5.52 -9.12
C GLY A 15 -6.74 -6.63 -8.51
N ASN A 16 -6.99 -7.67 -9.32
CA ASN A 16 -7.92 -8.75 -9.01
C ASN A 16 -7.21 -10.05 -8.56
N GLN A 17 -6.15 -9.94 -7.76
CA GLN A 17 -5.51 -11.13 -7.21
C GLN A 17 -6.34 -11.70 -6.05
N PRO A 18 -6.49 -13.05 -5.96
CA PRO A 18 -7.43 -13.73 -5.07
C PRO A 18 -7.00 -13.79 -3.60
N TRP A 19 -6.01 -13.01 -3.17
CA TRP A 19 -5.48 -13.08 -1.82
C TRP A 19 -6.26 -12.12 -0.91
N HIS A 20 -6.88 -12.71 0.10
CA HIS A 20 -7.74 -12.09 1.10
C HIS A 20 -7.14 -10.82 1.75
N ASP A 21 -8.04 -9.89 2.08
CA ASP A 21 -7.83 -8.60 2.76
C ASP A 21 -6.91 -7.61 2.04
N LYS A 22 -7.53 -6.86 1.12
CA LYS A 22 -6.91 -5.92 0.20
C LYS A 22 -6.44 -4.60 0.84
N THR A 23 -6.65 -4.40 2.14
CA THR A 23 -6.44 -3.13 2.84
C THR A 23 -5.32 -3.24 3.86
N GLY A 24 -4.39 -2.27 3.83
CA GLY A 24 -3.24 -2.25 4.74
C GLY A 24 -2.76 -0.84 5.02
N LEU A 25 -1.81 -0.76 5.96
CA LEU A 25 -1.17 0.49 6.37
C LEU A 25 0.22 0.60 5.74
N ILE A 26 0.53 1.74 5.11
CA ILE A 26 1.92 2.04 4.75
C ILE A 26 2.69 2.29 6.05
N ALA A 27 3.61 1.39 6.36
CA ALA A 27 4.42 1.43 7.58
C ALA A 27 5.85 1.90 7.32
N ALA A 28 6.32 1.81 6.08
CA ALA A 28 7.67 2.22 5.69
C ALA A 28 7.73 2.67 4.23
N ILE A 29 8.69 3.53 3.91
CA ILE A 29 9.05 3.89 2.53
C ILE A 29 10.56 3.73 2.41
N LYS A 30 11.01 2.96 1.42
CA LYS A 30 12.42 2.86 1.03
C LYS A 30 12.59 3.33 -0.40
N PHE A 31 13.81 3.73 -0.75
CA PHE A 31 14.15 4.12 -2.12
C PHE A 31 15.08 3.08 -2.72
N GLU A 32 14.70 2.51 -3.86
CA GLU A 32 15.53 1.60 -4.65
C GLU A 32 15.79 2.25 -6.00
N HIS A 33 17.05 2.51 -6.34
CA HIS A 33 17.46 3.23 -7.55
C HIS A 33 16.79 4.61 -7.74
N GLY A 34 16.37 5.25 -6.64
CA GLY A 34 15.66 6.55 -6.65
C GLY A 34 14.14 6.43 -6.67
N ASP A 35 13.59 5.23 -6.88
CA ASP A 35 12.15 5.00 -6.89
C ASP A 35 11.62 4.59 -5.51
N PRO A 36 10.49 5.18 -5.05
CA PRO A 36 9.91 4.83 -3.77
C PRO A 36 9.21 3.47 -3.83
N LYS A 37 9.53 2.61 -2.86
CA LYS A 37 8.83 1.37 -2.55
C LYS A 37 8.13 1.51 -1.21
N TYR A 38 6.85 1.18 -1.18
CA TYR A 38 5.96 1.36 -0.04
C TYR A 38 5.78 0.02 0.68
N GLY A 39 6.28 -0.07 1.91
CA GLY A 39 6.11 -1.23 2.78
C GLY A 39 4.72 -1.19 3.42
N VAL A 40 3.85 -2.11 3.01
CA VAL A 40 2.47 -2.20 3.50
C VAL A 40 2.34 -3.37 4.48
N MET A 41 1.78 -3.11 5.66
CA MET A 41 1.34 -4.13 6.61
C MET A 41 -0.16 -4.38 6.42
N TRP A 42 -0.52 -5.62 6.05
CA TRP A 42 -1.90 -6.01 5.79
C TRP A 42 -2.63 -6.36 7.09
N PHE A 43 -3.86 -5.89 7.28
CA PHE A 43 -4.57 -6.14 8.54
C PHE A 43 -4.88 -7.63 8.79
N GLY A 44 -5.01 -8.44 7.73
CA GLY A 44 -5.21 -9.88 7.82
C GLY A 44 -3.92 -10.71 7.86
N GLN A 45 -2.74 -10.11 7.69
CA GLN A 45 -1.46 -10.83 7.64
C GLN A 45 -0.34 -10.04 8.32
N PRO A 46 0.35 -10.60 9.34
CA PRO A 46 1.43 -9.91 10.06
C PRO A 46 2.75 -9.89 9.26
N ARG A 47 2.69 -9.59 7.95
CA ARG A 47 3.85 -9.50 7.08
C ARG A 47 3.83 -8.17 6.32
N MET A 48 4.96 -7.48 6.39
CA MET A 48 5.22 -6.33 5.54
C MET A 48 5.66 -6.78 4.15
N VAL A 49 5.07 -6.19 3.11
CA VAL A 49 5.45 -6.40 1.70
C VAL A 49 5.61 -5.06 1.02
N PHE A 50 6.63 -4.93 0.17
CA PHE A 50 6.95 -3.69 -0.54
C PHE A 50 6.31 -3.66 -1.93
N PHE A 51 5.71 -2.52 -2.28
CA PHE A 51 5.02 -2.29 -3.54
C PHE A 51 5.46 -1.00 -4.21
N GLU A 52 5.24 -0.89 -5.51
CA GLU A 52 5.36 0.39 -6.19
C GLU A 52 4.10 1.24 -5.96
N GLY A 53 4.23 2.57 -6.05
CA GLY A 53 3.08 3.45 -5.86
C GLY A 53 1.94 3.18 -6.84
N ARG A 54 2.23 2.64 -8.04
CA ARG A 54 1.21 2.27 -9.03
C ARG A 54 0.37 1.04 -8.67
N ASP A 55 0.87 0.23 -7.73
CA ASP A 55 0.20 -0.99 -7.25
C ASP A 55 -0.77 -0.70 -6.10
N LEU A 56 -0.80 0.54 -5.60
CA LEU A 56 -1.56 0.95 -4.43
C LEU A 56 -2.54 2.07 -4.79
N ILE A 57 -3.69 2.07 -4.14
CA ILE A 57 -4.67 3.15 -4.19
C ILE A 57 -5.04 3.56 -2.77
N PRO A 58 -5.31 4.84 -2.50
CA PRO A 58 -5.83 5.25 -1.20
C PRO A 58 -7.13 4.50 -0.89
N HIS A 59 -7.23 3.95 0.31
CA HIS A 59 -8.44 3.28 0.74
C HIS A 59 -9.58 4.30 0.88
N GLN A 60 -10.70 4.08 0.20
CA GLN A 60 -11.89 4.90 0.37
C GLN A 60 -12.82 4.22 1.37
N ARG A 61 -13.06 4.86 2.52
CA ARG A 61 -14.14 4.43 3.41
C ARG A 61 -15.48 4.64 2.68
N ALA A 62 -16.26 3.58 2.51
CA ALA A 62 -17.67 3.72 2.20
C ALA A 62 -18.31 4.52 3.35
N GLY A 63 -18.93 5.65 3.02
CA GLY A 63 -19.68 6.47 3.97
C GLY A 63 -20.95 5.78 4.44
#